data_AF-A0A2V7D1T8-F1
#
_entry.id   AF-A0A2V7D1T8-F1
#
_cell.length_a   1.000
_cell.length_b   1.000
_cell.length_c   1.000
_cell.angle_alpha   90.00
_cell.angle_beta   90.00
_cell.angle_gamma   90.00
#
_symmetry.space_group_name_H-M   'P 1'
#
loop_
_entity.id
_entity.type
_entity.pdbx_description
1 polymer ?
#
loop_
_entity_poly.entity_id
_entity_poly.type
_entity_poly.pdbx_seq_one_letter_code
_entity_poly.pdbx_strand_id
1 'polypeptide(L)'
;MRRAVRRSAWAALAVVALLTLLSALPALAQDAAKEPAYRAFPLIGSRLAVWAVAQLHLNFAAFILGVPIFAVIIEAIGWRNGEAQYDWLSHELVKLTFAAFSTTALLGALLLFLFIGYYPKFWTYMTSIFFPTYGIYAALFFAETFTVYIWYYGWDWLSGPRKWIHVGLGVLSNLFGTAILLVANSWVTFMMSPAGIDDSGALKGSVWAAINNFTWMPINIHRLIANIVFGGTICAAYAAFRFLGATTDEERARYDWMGYIGNFVALSAFIVLPFAGYYLGREIYAFNQTMGITMMGGFMSWLWIIQAILIGVLFMGSNYYLWLGMERIPGSERYRRYVPMLIGILAFGFMVWATPRSMVITLDEARAMGGTHHPLLGFLGVMSAKNTAVNMMILTTFLSFVLYRRANRVSTKSWAPIGMAIQWAALGVAAAIVIFFGVYGYFVESLVRIGFSVYQVLAVLGAIFVVMAIDIPMFKGARSTGAIRWGTIAARSQYVLILLAVTFTWLMGLMGFARSGIRQHWHVYGVMRDNSVDAATPAIGYAANMITLVTIAFFLLVLFIFWLGGLGEKGRAEAHGHAAPVIAGGSGPMSGESRGGRNPLLK
;
A
#
# COMPACT_ATOMS: atom_id res chain seq x y z
N MET A 1 -29.35 45.11 -15.29
CA MET A 1 -28.75 45.98 -14.25
C MET A 1 -28.45 45.25 -12.92
N ARG A 2 -29.41 44.59 -12.24
CA ARG A 2 -29.18 43.94 -10.92
C ARG A 2 -28.12 42.83 -10.88
N ARG A 3 -27.91 42.05 -11.96
CA ARG A 3 -26.86 41.00 -12.02
C ARG A 3 -25.44 41.57 -12.17
N ALA A 4 -25.30 42.70 -12.86
CA ALA A 4 -23.99 43.37 -13.04
C ALA A 4 -23.53 44.01 -11.73
N VAL A 5 -24.44 44.69 -11.02
CA VAL A 5 -24.19 45.29 -9.70
C VAL A 5 -23.84 44.23 -8.64
N ARG A 6 -24.47 43.04 -8.70
CA ARG A 6 -24.14 41.94 -7.78
C ARG A 6 -22.74 41.38 -8.06
N ARG A 7 -22.36 41.22 -9.34
CA ARG A 7 -21.01 40.73 -9.73
C ARG A 7 -19.92 41.74 -9.38
N SER A 8 -20.15 43.03 -9.57
CA SER A 8 -19.20 44.07 -9.17
C SER A 8 -19.08 44.20 -7.65
N ALA A 9 -20.16 43.99 -6.89
CA ALA A 9 -20.12 43.95 -5.43
C ALA A 9 -19.32 42.74 -4.90
N TRP A 10 -19.49 41.55 -5.49
CA TRP A 10 -18.67 40.37 -5.15
C TRP A 10 -17.20 40.53 -5.53
N ALA A 11 -16.92 41.16 -6.68
CA ALA A 11 -15.56 41.48 -7.10
C ALA A 11 -14.91 42.51 -6.17
N ALA A 12 -15.64 43.56 -5.77
CA ALA A 12 -15.16 44.55 -4.82
C ALA A 12 -14.91 43.95 -3.43
N LEU A 13 -15.81 43.07 -2.95
CA LEU A 13 -15.61 42.32 -1.70
C LEU A 13 -14.37 41.40 -1.77
N ALA A 14 -14.16 40.72 -2.88
CA ALA A 14 -12.97 39.89 -3.08
C ALA A 14 -11.68 40.73 -3.11
N VAL A 15 -11.71 41.91 -3.76
CA VAL A 15 -10.57 42.84 -3.79
C VAL A 15 -10.31 43.43 -2.41
N VAL A 16 -11.34 43.83 -1.67
CA VAL A 16 -11.20 44.34 -0.30
C VAL A 16 -10.66 43.25 0.63
N ALA A 17 -11.18 42.02 0.55
CA ALA A 17 -10.67 40.89 1.32
C ALA A 17 -9.22 40.54 0.96
N LEU A 18 -8.84 40.65 -0.31
CA LEU A 18 -7.47 40.45 -0.76
C LEU A 18 -6.55 41.57 -0.25
N LEU A 19 -6.98 42.82 -0.32
CA LEU A 19 -6.21 43.97 0.15
C LEU A 19 -6.04 43.97 1.67
N THR A 20 -7.06 43.55 2.43
CA THR A 20 -6.96 43.39 3.90
C THR A 20 -6.06 42.21 4.29
N LEU A 21 -6.10 41.11 3.53
CA LEU A 21 -5.13 40.02 3.67
C LEU A 21 -3.71 40.54 3.41
N LEU A 22 -3.48 41.23 2.29
CA LEU A 22 -2.18 41.77 1.90
C LEU A 22 -1.64 42.80 2.89
N SER A 23 -2.49 43.61 3.52
CA SER A 23 -2.08 44.60 4.52
C SER A 23 -1.79 44.01 5.90
N ALA A 24 -2.30 42.81 6.21
CA ALA A 24 -1.98 42.08 7.44
C ALA A 24 -0.68 41.27 7.35
N LEU A 25 -0.20 40.97 6.13
CA LEU A 25 1.03 40.19 5.90
C LEU A 25 2.30 40.81 6.52
N PRO A 26 2.55 42.14 6.47
CA PRO A 26 3.76 42.74 7.04
C PRO A 26 3.83 42.56 8.56
N ALA A 27 2.72 42.72 9.28
CA ALA A 27 2.65 42.53 10.73
C ALA A 27 2.87 41.06 11.12
N LEU A 28 2.22 40.13 10.40
CA LEU A 28 2.43 38.69 10.59
C LEU A 28 3.88 38.26 10.28
N ALA A 29 4.51 38.87 9.27
CA ALA A 29 5.90 38.61 8.92
C ALA A 29 6.87 39.11 10.00
N GLN A 30 6.58 40.28 10.59
CA GLN A 30 7.40 40.88 11.65
C GLN A 30 7.30 40.11 12.97
N ASP A 31 6.12 39.56 13.30
CA ASP A 31 5.96 38.66 14.45
C ASP A 31 6.58 37.27 14.21
N ALA A 32 6.47 36.73 12.99
CA ALA A 32 7.12 35.47 12.60
C ALA A 32 8.67 35.53 12.60
N ALA A 33 9.25 36.73 12.63
CA ALA A 33 10.69 36.94 12.74
C ALA A 33 11.20 36.91 14.20
N LYS A 34 10.32 37.04 15.20
CA LYS A 34 10.70 37.16 16.63
C LYS A 34 11.06 35.82 17.28
N GLU A 35 10.48 34.70 16.84
CA GLU A 35 10.89 33.35 17.25
C GLU A 35 11.37 32.53 16.03
N PRO A 36 12.69 32.48 15.78
CA PRO A 36 13.21 31.90 14.54
C PRO A 36 13.33 30.36 14.56
N ALA A 37 13.04 29.69 15.68
CA ALA A 37 13.28 28.25 15.82
C ALA A 37 12.07 27.38 15.47
N TYR A 38 10.88 27.78 15.94
CA TYR A 38 9.62 27.09 15.73
C TYR A 38 8.50 28.10 15.58
N ARG A 39 7.55 27.84 14.66
CA ARG A 39 6.34 28.67 14.53
C ARG A 39 5.12 27.80 14.77
N ALA A 40 4.07 28.37 15.39
CA ALA A 40 2.82 27.66 15.62
C ALA A 40 1.90 27.76 14.39
N PHE A 41 1.36 26.62 13.94
CA PHE A 41 0.30 26.62 12.94
C PHE A 41 -1.05 26.88 13.64
N PRO A 42 -1.92 27.75 13.10
CA PRO A 42 -3.15 28.15 13.76
C PRO A 42 -4.08 26.94 14.04
N LEU A 43 -4.72 26.95 15.21
CA LEU A 43 -5.76 26.01 15.69
C LEU A 43 -5.32 24.56 15.95
N ILE A 44 -4.58 23.95 15.04
CA ILE A 44 -4.25 22.52 15.09
C ILE A 44 -2.80 22.23 15.47
N GLY A 45 -1.94 23.24 15.58
CA GLY A 45 -0.53 23.05 15.90
C GLY A 45 0.32 22.62 14.71
N SER A 46 1.59 23.01 14.73
CA SER A 46 2.54 22.84 13.62
C SER A 46 2.83 21.37 13.32
N ARG A 47 2.97 20.56 14.37
CA ARG A 47 3.32 19.14 14.28
C ARG A 47 2.24 18.33 13.58
N LEU A 48 0.97 18.61 13.90
CA LEU A 48 -0.18 17.92 13.31
C LEU A 48 -0.44 18.39 11.87
N ALA A 49 -0.27 19.69 11.59
CA ALA A 49 -0.37 20.21 10.23
C ALA A 49 0.67 19.56 9.30
N VAL A 50 1.94 19.52 9.74
CA VAL A 50 3.03 18.86 8.99
C VAL A 50 2.75 17.37 8.84
N TRP A 51 2.32 16.68 9.90
CA TRP A 51 2.01 15.25 9.84
C TRP A 51 0.87 14.95 8.87
N ALA A 52 -0.21 15.74 8.90
CA ALA A 52 -1.36 15.54 8.03
C ALA A 52 -0.99 15.71 6.55
N VAL A 53 -0.26 16.78 6.21
CA VAL A 53 0.20 17.02 4.83
C VAL A 53 1.23 15.98 4.41
N ALA A 54 2.17 15.61 5.28
CA ALA A 54 3.16 14.57 4.98
C ALA A 54 2.50 13.21 4.73
N GLN A 55 1.50 12.83 5.53
CA GLN A 55 0.78 11.58 5.36
C GLN A 55 -0.08 11.58 4.09
N LEU A 56 -0.74 12.71 3.78
CA LEU A 56 -1.52 12.85 2.56
C LEU A 56 -0.61 12.79 1.31
N HIS A 57 0.52 13.50 1.33
CA HIS A 57 1.54 13.41 0.29
C HIS A 57 2.07 11.98 0.14
N LEU A 58 2.34 11.29 1.25
CA LEU A 58 2.82 9.90 1.24
C LEU A 58 1.79 8.93 0.63
N ASN A 59 0.49 9.10 0.91
CA ASN A 59 -0.54 8.27 0.29
C ASN A 59 -0.54 8.45 -1.24
N PHE A 60 -0.51 9.69 -1.73
CA PHE A 60 -0.43 9.95 -3.17
C PHE A 60 0.89 9.48 -3.79
N ALA A 61 2.03 9.71 -3.13
CA ALA A 61 3.35 9.23 -3.55
C ALA A 61 3.40 7.69 -3.63
N ALA A 62 2.80 7.00 -2.66
CA ALA A 62 2.70 5.54 -2.67
C ALA A 62 1.85 5.03 -3.84
N PHE A 63 0.77 5.73 -4.17
CA PHE A 63 -0.07 5.42 -5.32
C PHE A 63 0.69 5.59 -6.63
N ILE A 64 1.32 6.76 -6.87
CA ILE A 64 2.04 7.02 -8.12
C ILE A 64 3.31 6.19 -8.28
N LEU A 65 3.89 5.66 -7.20
CA LEU A 65 5.01 4.72 -7.28
C LEU A 65 4.53 3.28 -7.47
N GLY A 66 3.48 2.88 -6.75
CA GLY A 66 2.99 1.50 -6.74
C GLY A 66 2.34 1.07 -8.05
N VAL A 67 1.49 1.93 -8.64
CA VAL A 67 0.70 1.59 -9.84
C VAL A 67 1.56 1.35 -11.08
N PRO A 68 2.56 2.20 -11.40
CA PRO A 68 3.46 1.97 -12.54
C PRO A 68 4.17 0.62 -12.53
N ILE A 69 4.50 0.06 -11.36
CA ILE A 69 5.25 -1.19 -11.24
C ILE A 69 4.47 -2.34 -11.87
N PHE A 70 3.18 -2.47 -11.52
CA PHE A 70 2.38 -3.54 -12.09
C PHE A 70 1.74 -3.14 -13.43
N ALA A 71 1.53 -1.86 -13.71
CA ALA A 71 1.07 -1.40 -15.02
C ALA A 71 2.07 -1.81 -16.12
N VAL A 72 3.37 -1.56 -15.96
CA VAL A 72 4.38 -1.98 -16.96
C VAL A 72 4.46 -3.50 -17.10
N ILE A 73 4.27 -4.26 -16.02
CA ILE A 73 4.23 -5.73 -16.07
C ILE A 73 3.01 -6.19 -16.88
N ILE A 74 1.84 -5.61 -16.63
CA ILE A 74 0.60 -5.90 -17.36
C ILE A 74 0.77 -5.54 -18.84
N GLU A 75 1.39 -4.40 -19.14
CA GLU A 75 1.69 -3.97 -20.50
C GLU A 75 2.62 -4.95 -21.22
N ALA A 76 3.70 -5.38 -20.56
CA ALA A 76 4.64 -6.34 -21.12
C ALA A 76 3.99 -7.71 -21.38
N ILE A 77 3.04 -8.12 -20.53
CA ILE A 77 2.22 -9.33 -20.75
C ILE A 77 1.33 -9.14 -21.99
N GLY A 78 0.61 -8.01 -22.08
CA GLY A 78 -0.24 -7.69 -23.23
C GLY A 78 0.54 -7.66 -24.54
N TRP A 79 1.72 -7.04 -24.54
CA TRP A 79 2.62 -6.98 -25.69
C TRP A 79 3.16 -8.35 -26.11
N ARG A 80 3.65 -9.17 -25.16
CA ARG A 80 4.23 -10.48 -25.49
C ARG A 80 3.21 -11.51 -25.92
N ASN A 81 2.00 -11.45 -25.37
CA ASN A 81 0.95 -12.42 -25.66
C ASN A 81 0.00 -11.96 -26.78
N GLY A 82 0.06 -10.70 -27.21
CA GLY A 82 -0.88 -10.12 -28.17
C GLY A 82 -2.29 -9.92 -27.59
N GLU A 83 -2.41 -9.76 -26.27
CA GLU A 83 -3.68 -9.68 -25.55
C GLU A 83 -4.07 -8.22 -25.28
N ALA A 84 -4.91 -7.65 -26.15
CA ALA A 84 -5.34 -6.25 -26.08
C ALA A 84 -5.98 -5.83 -24.75
N GLN A 85 -6.60 -6.78 -24.04
CA GLN A 85 -7.22 -6.52 -22.73
C GLN A 85 -6.23 -6.08 -21.66
N TYR A 86 -5.00 -6.62 -21.67
CA TYR A 86 -3.95 -6.23 -20.73
C TYR A 86 -3.34 -4.89 -21.13
N ASP A 87 -3.16 -4.63 -22.43
CA ASP A 87 -2.67 -3.33 -22.89
C ASP A 87 -3.63 -2.19 -22.51
N TRP A 88 -4.93 -2.41 -22.71
CA TRP A 88 -5.98 -1.49 -22.25
C TRP A 88 -5.94 -1.27 -20.73
N LEU A 89 -5.82 -2.35 -19.96
CA LEU A 89 -5.76 -2.24 -18.50
C LEU A 89 -4.55 -1.42 -18.05
N SER A 90 -3.38 -1.66 -18.65
CA SER A 90 -2.18 -0.88 -18.35
C SER A 90 -2.40 0.60 -18.66
N HIS A 91 -2.96 0.92 -19.83
CA HIS A 91 -3.27 2.29 -20.21
C HIS A 91 -4.17 2.99 -19.18
N GLU A 92 -5.24 2.33 -18.75
CA GLU A 92 -6.14 2.88 -17.73
C GLU A 92 -5.44 3.09 -16.38
N LEU A 93 -4.57 2.17 -15.97
CA LEU A 93 -3.80 2.32 -14.72
C LEU A 93 -2.79 3.48 -14.80
N VAL A 94 -2.11 3.64 -15.93
CA VAL A 94 -1.17 4.75 -16.16
C VAL A 94 -1.92 6.09 -16.21
N LYS A 95 -3.10 6.13 -16.84
CA LYS A 95 -3.97 7.31 -16.82
C LYS A 95 -4.35 7.75 -15.40
N LEU A 96 -4.74 6.81 -14.54
CA LEU A 96 -5.05 7.10 -13.14
C LEU A 96 -3.82 7.65 -12.40
N THR A 97 -2.64 7.09 -12.67
CA THR A 97 -1.37 7.55 -12.11
C THR A 97 -1.05 8.99 -12.54
N PHE A 98 -1.19 9.27 -13.84
CA PHE A 98 -0.97 10.59 -14.42
C PHE A 98 -1.87 11.65 -13.79
N ALA A 99 -3.15 11.34 -13.58
CA ALA A 99 -4.10 12.25 -12.94
C ALA A 99 -3.73 12.58 -11.47
N ALA A 100 -3.07 11.66 -10.76
CA ALA A 100 -2.63 11.85 -9.38
C ALA A 100 -1.28 12.58 -9.26
N PHE A 101 -0.49 12.68 -10.34
CA PHE A 101 0.87 13.21 -10.31
C PHE A 101 0.91 14.69 -9.87
N SER A 102 0.04 15.52 -10.44
CA SER A 102 -0.06 16.95 -10.10
C SER A 102 -0.43 17.17 -8.63
N THR A 103 -1.40 16.43 -8.11
CA THR A 103 -1.79 16.51 -6.70
C THR A 103 -0.64 16.09 -5.79
N THR A 104 0.10 15.05 -6.17
CA THR A 104 1.29 14.61 -5.42
C THR A 104 2.34 15.71 -5.34
N ALA A 105 2.65 16.36 -6.47
CA ALA A 105 3.61 17.45 -6.55
C ALA A 105 3.19 18.68 -5.72
N LEU A 106 1.92 19.08 -5.79
CA LEU A 106 1.38 20.18 -5.00
C LEU A 106 1.47 19.91 -3.49
N LEU A 107 1.14 18.69 -3.06
CA LEU A 107 1.27 18.29 -1.65
C LEU A 107 2.75 18.23 -1.20
N GLY A 108 3.67 17.84 -2.09
CA GLY A 108 5.10 17.85 -1.82
C GLY A 108 5.65 19.26 -1.66
N ALA A 109 5.26 20.19 -2.55
CA ALA A 109 5.61 21.61 -2.44
C ALA A 109 5.03 22.24 -1.18
N LEU A 110 3.77 21.94 -0.86
CA LEU A 110 3.13 22.37 0.39
C LEU A 110 3.91 21.87 1.61
N LEU A 111 4.30 20.58 1.62
CA LEU A 111 5.10 20.00 2.71
C LEU A 111 6.44 20.72 2.88
N LEU A 112 7.14 21.02 1.78
CA LEU A 112 8.39 21.79 1.81
C LEU A 112 8.18 23.18 2.42
N PHE A 113 7.12 23.89 2.02
CA PHE A 113 6.79 25.19 2.61
C PHE A 113 6.46 25.10 4.09
N LEU A 114 5.82 24.02 4.55
CA LEU A 114 5.59 23.82 5.97
C LEU A 114 6.90 23.59 6.74
N PHE A 115 7.87 22.85 6.19
CA PHE A 115 9.16 22.68 6.84
C PHE A 115 9.94 23.99 6.94
N ILE A 116 10.03 24.76 5.84
CA ILE A 116 10.72 26.05 5.81
C ILE A 116 10.01 27.06 6.73
N GLY A 117 8.67 27.07 6.70
CA GLY A 117 7.84 28.02 7.42
C GLY A 117 7.79 27.78 8.93
N TYR A 118 7.57 26.53 9.35
CA TYR A 118 7.26 26.21 10.76
C TYR A 118 8.41 25.49 11.50
N TYR A 119 9.34 24.88 10.77
CA TYR A 119 10.49 24.14 11.33
C TYR A 119 11.84 24.58 10.74
N PRO A 120 12.16 25.90 10.68
CA PRO A 120 13.35 26.43 10.00
C PRO A 120 14.67 25.88 10.58
N LYS A 121 14.78 25.70 11.90
CA LYS A 121 15.97 25.13 12.56
C LYS A 121 16.22 23.69 12.13
N PHE A 122 15.16 22.87 12.13
CA PHE A 122 15.23 21.49 11.67
C PHE A 122 15.58 21.41 10.18
N TRP A 123 14.92 22.22 9.35
CA TRP A 123 15.17 22.21 7.92
C TRP A 123 16.60 22.63 7.57
N THR A 124 17.15 23.62 8.27
CA THR A 124 18.53 24.08 8.11
C THR A 124 19.52 22.97 8.48
N TYR A 125 19.27 22.26 9.58
CA TYR A 125 20.10 21.11 9.97
C TYR A 125 20.07 19.98 8.94
N MET A 126 18.88 19.57 8.49
CA MET A 126 18.77 18.56 7.42
C MET A 126 19.49 19.00 6.14
N THR A 127 19.37 20.27 5.77
CA THR A 127 20.04 20.85 4.60
C THR A 127 21.56 20.81 4.75
N SER A 128 22.11 21.10 5.93
CA SER A 128 23.57 21.07 6.15
C SER A 128 24.20 19.69 5.87
N ILE A 129 23.42 18.61 6.01
CA ILE A 129 23.86 17.23 5.77
C ILE A 129 23.52 16.77 4.35
N PHE A 130 22.30 17.04 3.89
CA PHE A 130 21.73 16.40 2.70
C PHE A 130 21.66 17.28 1.46
N PHE A 131 22.17 18.52 1.50
CA PHE A 131 22.09 19.47 0.38
C PHE A 131 22.39 18.86 -1.02
N PRO A 132 23.44 18.04 -1.22
CA PRO A 132 23.70 17.44 -2.54
C PRO A 132 22.58 16.52 -3.03
N THR A 133 21.89 15.85 -2.11
CA THR A 133 20.80 14.91 -2.45
C THR A 133 19.54 15.63 -2.94
N TYR A 134 19.35 16.90 -2.62
CA TYR A 134 18.19 17.67 -3.07
C TYR A 134 18.23 17.93 -4.58
N GLY A 135 19.42 18.23 -5.12
CA GLY A 135 19.61 18.37 -6.57
C GLY A 135 19.36 17.06 -7.31
N ILE A 136 19.85 15.94 -6.76
CA ILE A 136 19.59 14.59 -7.29
C ILE A 136 18.09 14.28 -7.26
N TYR A 137 17.42 14.55 -6.14
CA TYR A 137 15.98 14.34 -5.99
C TYR A 137 15.18 15.13 -7.02
N ALA A 138 15.50 16.41 -7.19
CA ALA A 138 14.84 17.26 -8.19
C ALA A 138 15.07 16.74 -9.62
N ALA A 139 16.31 16.38 -9.97
CA ALA A 139 16.64 15.85 -11.30
C ALA A 139 15.90 14.54 -11.59
N LEU A 140 15.85 13.61 -10.61
CA LEU A 140 15.10 12.37 -10.72
C LEU A 140 13.60 12.63 -10.88
N PHE A 141 13.04 13.59 -10.14
CA PHE A 141 11.63 13.97 -10.26
C PHE A 141 11.29 14.51 -11.65
N PHE A 142 12.14 15.36 -12.23
CA PHE A 142 11.98 15.82 -13.62
C PHE A 142 12.11 14.67 -14.62
N ALA A 143 13.09 13.78 -14.43
CA ALA A 143 13.30 12.62 -15.30
C ALA A 143 12.11 11.66 -15.26
N GLU A 144 11.59 11.36 -14.06
CA GLU A 144 10.38 10.56 -13.88
C GLU A 144 9.18 11.22 -14.56
N THR A 145 8.94 12.50 -14.29
CA THR A 145 7.82 13.25 -14.88
C THR A 145 7.88 13.19 -16.40
N PHE A 146 9.01 13.52 -17.01
CA PHE A 146 9.16 13.51 -18.46
C PHE A 146 8.94 12.10 -19.03
N THR A 147 9.49 11.07 -18.38
CA THR A 147 9.35 9.67 -18.79
C THR A 147 7.90 9.21 -18.71
N VAL A 148 7.17 9.51 -17.62
CA VAL A 148 5.75 9.18 -17.46
C VAL A 148 4.90 9.90 -18.50
N TYR A 149 5.20 11.17 -18.81
CA TYR A 149 4.49 11.91 -19.85
C TYR A 149 4.68 11.29 -21.23
N ILE A 150 5.92 10.95 -21.60
CA ILE A 150 6.18 10.25 -22.87
C ILE A 150 5.55 8.87 -22.86
N TRP A 151 5.57 8.15 -21.73
CA TRP A 151 4.94 6.85 -21.64
C TRP A 151 3.41 6.94 -21.84
N TYR A 152 2.75 7.87 -21.16
CA TYR A 152 1.30 8.03 -21.27
C TYR A 152 0.85 8.52 -22.66
N TYR A 153 1.38 9.64 -23.15
CA TYR A 153 1.06 10.14 -24.49
C TYR A 153 1.71 9.30 -25.62
N GLY A 154 2.59 8.38 -25.23
CA GLY A 154 3.33 7.42 -26.05
C GLY A 154 2.50 6.35 -26.72
N TRP A 155 1.30 6.10 -26.21
CA TRP A 155 0.61 4.83 -26.41
C TRP A 155 0.35 4.49 -27.88
N ASP A 156 -0.14 5.45 -28.67
CA ASP A 156 -0.45 5.26 -30.09
C ASP A 156 0.80 5.29 -30.97
N TRP A 157 1.70 6.26 -30.78
CA TRP A 157 2.82 6.50 -31.71
C TRP A 157 4.04 5.59 -31.46
N LEU A 158 4.14 5.01 -30.27
CA LEU A 158 5.10 3.95 -29.93
C LEU A 158 4.47 2.55 -30.01
N SER A 159 3.30 2.40 -30.65
CA SER A 159 2.68 1.10 -30.89
C SER A 159 3.42 0.27 -31.97
N GLY A 160 2.99 -0.99 -32.16
CA GLY A 160 3.51 -1.87 -33.19
C GLY A 160 5.00 -2.21 -33.00
N PRO A 161 5.87 -2.03 -34.03
CA PRO A 161 7.30 -2.37 -33.93
C PRO A 161 8.06 -1.60 -32.83
N ARG A 162 7.52 -0.47 -32.38
CA ARG A 162 8.15 0.41 -31.38
C ARG A 162 7.68 0.12 -29.94
N LYS A 163 6.79 -0.86 -29.74
CA LYS A 163 6.18 -1.14 -28.43
C LYS A 163 7.22 -1.49 -27.35
N TRP A 164 8.37 -2.03 -27.73
CA TRP A 164 9.48 -2.28 -26.81
C TRP A 164 10.03 -0.99 -26.19
N ILE A 165 10.04 0.13 -26.93
CA ILE A 165 10.45 1.46 -26.43
C ILE A 165 9.42 1.93 -25.40
N HIS A 166 8.13 1.78 -25.70
CA HIS A 166 7.03 2.17 -24.82
C HIS A 166 7.06 1.41 -23.49
N VAL A 167 7.20 0.09 -23.53
CA VAL A 167 7.42 -0.74 -22.32
C VAL A 167 8.73 -0.34 -21.62
N GLY A 168 9.78 -0.03 -22.38
CA GLY A 168 11.06 0.46 -21.85
C GLY A 168 10.94 1.76 -21.06
N LEU A 169 10.08 2.70 -21.50
CA LEU A 169 9.76 3.92 -20.76
C LEU A 169 9.04 3.60 -19.46
N GLY A 170 8.12 2.64 -19.45
CA GLY A 170 7.50 2.15 -18.22
C GLY A 170 8.53 1.60 -17.23
N VAL A 171 9.52 0.81 -17.71
CA VAL A 171 10.61 0.31 -16.86
C VAL A 171 11.47 1.46 -16.33
N LEU A 172 11.84 2.40 -17.19
CA LEU A 172 12.66 3.56 -16.82
C LEU A 172 11.95 4.45 -15.79
N SER A 173 10.65 4.67 -15.94
CA SER A 173 9.82 5.37 -14.96
C SER A 173 9.88 4.71 -13.59
N ASN A 174 9.78 3.37 -13.53
CA ASN A 174 9.86 2.64 -12.28
C ASN A 174 11.26 2.71 -11.63
N LEU A 175 12.33 2.75 -12.43
CA LEU A 175 13.69 2.96 -11.93
C LEU A 175 13.83 4.36 -11.31
N PHE A 176 13.34 5.40 -11.97
CA PHE A 176 13.35 6.76 -11.41
C PHE A 176 12.50 6.88 -10.15
N GLY A 177 11.26 6.38 -10.16
CA GLY A 177 10.40 6.38 -8.97
C GLY A 177 11.00 5.64 -7.79
N THR A 178 11.64 4.48 -8.04
CA THR A 178 12.36 3.74 -7.00
C THR A 178 13.56 4.55 -6.49
N ALA A 179 14.34 5.21 -7.36
CA ALA A 179 15.45 6.05 -6.94
C ALA A 179 14.99 7.24 -6.08
N ILE A 180 13.88 7.88 -6.44
CA ILE A 180 13.24 8.97 -5.66
C ILE A 180 12.86 8.44 -4.26
N LEU A 181 12.27 7.26 -4.18
CA LEU A 181 11.95 6.60 -2.91
C LEU A 181 13.21 6.38 -2.05
N LEU A 182 14.29 5.87 -2.63
CA LEU A 182 15.56 5.63 -1.93
C LEU A 182 16.14 6.93 -1.35
N VAL A 183 16.12 8.01 -2.14
CA VAL A 183 16.61 9.33 -1.72
C VAL A 183 15.72 9.91 -0.62
N ALA A 184 14.39 9.95 -0.79
CA ALA A 184 13.49 10.44 0.25
C ALA A 184 13.59 9.64 1.55
N ASN A 185 13.77 8.32 1.45
CA ASN A 185 13.97 7.45 2.60
C ASN A 185 15.26 7.74 3.35
N SER A 186 16.31 8.22 2.68
CA SER A 186 17.54 8.61 3.37
C SER A 186 17.28 9.70 4.42
N TRP A 187 16.46 10.70 4.08
CA TRP A 187 16.12 11.80 4.99
C TRP A 187 15.29 11.32 6.18
N VAL A 188 14.23 10.55 5.92
CA VAL A 188 13.30 10.13 7.00
C VAL A 188 13.90 9.05 7.90
N THR A 189 14.84 8.24 7.40
CA THR A 189 15.53 7.21 8.18
C THR A 189 16.65 7.79 9.01
N PHE A 190 17.37 8.79 8.50
CA PHE A 190 18.34 9.54 9.28
C PHE A 190 17.69 10.20 10.51
N MET A 191 16.46 10.70 10.38
CA MET A 191 15.70 11.23 11.52
C MET A 191 15.48 10.18 12.63
N MET A 192 15.41 8.89 12.28
CA MET A 192 15.07 7.81 13.21
C MET A 192 16.31 7.08 13.75
N SER A 193 17.27 6.80 12.87
CA SER A 193 18.54 6.16 13.20
C SER A 193 19.69 6.97 12.58
N PRO A 194 20.05 8.13 13.16
CA PRO A 194 21.11 8.96 12.60
C PRO A 194 22.46 8.21 12.63
N ALA A 195 23.26 8.42 11.59
CA ALA A 195 24.58 7.84 11.40
C ALA A 195 25.48 8.83 10.65
N GLY A 196 26.80 8.60 10.64
CA GLY A 196 27.72 9.45 9.88
C GLY A 196 27.82 10.89 10.40
N ILE A 197 27.58 11.11 11.69
CA ILE A 197 27.73 12.41 12.37
C ILE A 197 28.70 12.30 13.55
N ASP A 198 29.28 13.42 13.97
CA ASP A 198 30.11 13.52 15.18
C ASP A 198 29.28 13.83 16.44
N ASP A 199 29.95 13.97 17.58
CA ASP A 199 29.31 14.25 18.89
C ASP A 199 28.61 15.61 18.93
N SER A 200 28.95 16.54 18.03
CA SER A 200 28.28 17.84 17.88
C SER A 200 27.05 17.75 16.96
N GLY A 201 26.84 16.61 16.30
CA GLY A 201 25.80 16.39 15.29
C GLY A 201 26.20 16.84 13.89
N ALA A 202 27.44 17.29 13.67
CA ALA A 202 27.91 17.69 12.34
C ALA A 202 28.23 16.45 11.49
N LEU A 203 28.11 16.59 10.15
CA LEU A 203 28.42 15.49 9.23
C LEU A 203 29.89 15.06 9.38
N LYS A 204 30.09 13.77 9.65
CA LYS A 204 31.40 13.15 9.77
C LYS A 204 31.67 12.27 8.54
N GLY A 205 32.57 12.72 7.68
CA GLY A 205 32.95 11.99 6.47
C GLY A 205 32.01 12.33 5.30
N SER A 206 31.37 11.32 4.70
CA SER A 206 30.55 11.49 3.50
C SER A 206 29.05 11.46 3.81
N VAL A 207 28.24 12.14 2.98
CA VAL A 207 26.77 12.07 3.04
C VAL A 207 26.29 10.62 2.94
N TRP A 208 27.03 9.75 2.25
CA TRP A 208 26.72 8.32 2.19
C TRP A 208 26.69 7.64 3.56
N ALA A 209 27.55 8.05 4.50
CA ALA A 209 27.53 7.52 5.86
C ALA A 209 26.25 7.90 6.62
N ALA A 210 25.64 9.05 6.30
CA ALA A 210 24.34 9.45 6.84
C ALA A 210 23.17 8.74 6.15
N ILE A 211 23.29 8.46 4.85
CA ILE A 211 22.30 7.72 4.06
C ILE A 211 22.23 6.26 4.50
N ASN A 212 23.38 5.57 4.57
CA ASN A 212 23.47 4.14 4.86
C ASN A 212 23.37 3.83 6.35
N ASN A 213 22.27 4.25 6.96
CA ASN A 213 21.95 3.99 8.36
C ASN A 213 21.17 2.68 8.54
N PHE A 214 21.02 2.25 9.81
CA PHE A 214 20.38 0.98 10.20
C PHE A 214 19.02 0.74 9.53
N THR A 215 18.21 1.79 9.35
CA THR A 215 16.81 1.63 8.91
C THR A 215 16.58 1.96 7.45
N TRP A 216 17.60 2.44 6.72
CA TRP A 216 17.47 2.87 5.32
C TRP A 216 17.05 1.74 4.39
N MET A 217 17.83 0.66 4.29
CA MET A 217 17.47 -0.44 3.39
C MET A 217 16.19 -1.20 3.84
N PRO A 218 15.99 -1.49 5.14
CA PRO A 218 14.74 -2.10 5.60
C PRO A 218 13.50 -1.27 5.25
N ILE A 219 13.53 0.06 5.42
CA ILE A 219 12.38 0.90 5.06
C ILE A 219 12.17 0.96 3.54
N ASN A 220 13.24 0.93 2.74
CA ASN A 220 13.17 0.95 1.29
C ASN A 220 12.41 -0.29 0.79
N ILE A 221 12.81 -1.47 1.27
CA ILE A 221 12.15 -2.74 0.94
C ILE A 221 10.69 -2.73 1.41
N HIS A 222 10.45 -2.33 2.66
CA HIS A 222 9.11 -2.29 3.22
C HIS A 222 8.18 -1.34 2.45
N ARG A 223 8.62 -0.11 2.17
CA ARG A 223 7.82 0.88 1.44
C ARG A 223 7.60 0.49 -0.01
N LEU A 224 8.59 -0.10 -0.69
CA LEU A 224 8.40 -0.57 -2.06
C LEU A 224 7.29 -1.62 -2.13
N ILE A 225 7.33 -2.63 -1.26
CA ILE A 225 6.27 -3.65 -1.17
C ILE A 225 4.94 -3.01 -0.77
N ALA A 226 4.93 -2.16 0.26
CA ALA A 226 3.71 -1.51 0.73
C ALA A 226 3.05 -0.63 -0.34
N ASN A 227 3.84 0.06 -1.18
CA ASN A 227 3.33 0.87 -2.28
C ASN A 227 2.64 0.00 -3.34
N ILE A 228 3.18 -1.19 -3.65
CA ILE A 228 2.52 -2.15 -4.57
C ILE A 228 1.20 -2.63 -3.98
N VAL A 229 1.17 -2.98 -2.69
CA VAL A 229 -0.09 -3.37 -2.01
C VAL A 229 -1.10 -2.23 -2.08
N PHE A 230 -0.67 -1.02 -1.71
CA PHE A 230 -1.50 0.16 -1.70
C PHE A 230 -2.08 0.45 -3.09
N GLY A 231 -1.23 0.56 -4.12
CA GLY A 231 -1.65 0.78 -5.50
C GLY A 231 -2.66 -0.26 -5.98
N GLY A 232 -2.39 -1.55 -5.72
CA GLY A 232 -3.32 -2.63 -6.05
C GLY A 232 -4.68 -2.50 -5.37
N THR A 233 -4.71 -2.18 -4.07
CA THR A 233 -5.98 -1.99 -3.33
C THR A 233 -6.75 -0.76 -3.81
N ILE A 234 -6.09 0.35 -4.12
CA ILE A 234 -6.75 1.56 -4.62
C ILE A 234 -7.32 1.33 -6.03
N CYS A 235 -6.58 0.66 -6.91
CA CYS A 235 -7.10 0.27 -8.23
C CYS A 235 -8.29 -0.71 -8.11
N ALA A 236 -8.23 -1.64 -7.16
CA ALA A 236 -9.34 -2.54 -6.89
C ALA A 236 -10.58 -1.81 -6.35
N ALA A 237 -10.40 -0.83 -5.47
CA ALA A 237 -11.48 0.00 -4.96
C ALA A 237 -12.08 0.93 -6.03
N TYR A 238 -11.25 1.48 -6.93
CA TYR A 238 -11.72 2.22 -8.09
C TYR A 238 -12.60 1.33 -8.98
N ALA A 239 -12.13 0.12 -9.30
CA ALA A 239 -12.88 -0.83 -10.08
C ALA A 239 -14.19 -1.25 -9.38
N ALA A 240 -14.16 -1.44 -8.06
CA ALA A 240 -15.35 -1.74 -7.26
C ALA A 240 -16.39 -0.61 -7.32
N PHE A 241 -15.96 0.64 -7.20
CA PHE A 241 -16.84 1.81 -7.32
C PHE A 241 -17.49 1.87 -8.72
N ARG A 242 -16.70 1.66 -9.77
CA ARG A 242 -17.19 1.64 -11.16
C ARG A 242 -18.12 0.45 -11.43
N PHE A 243 -17.82 -0.73 -10.89
CA PHE A 243 -18.68 -1.92 -10.98
C PHE A 243 -20.06 -1.64 -10.37
N LEU A 244 -20.12 -1.03 -9.18
CA LEU A 244 -21.38 -0.74 -8.49
C LEU A 244 -22.22 0.32 -9.21
N GLY A 245 -21.56 1.24 -9.93
CA GLY A 245 -22.22 2.24 -10.77
C GLY A 245 -22.51 1.79 -12.21
N ALA A 246 -22.07 0.59 -12.61
CA ALA A 246 -22.17 0.13 -14.00
C ALA A 246 -23.61 -0.18 -14.40
N THR A 247 -24.05 0.40 -15.51
CA THR A 247 -25.41 0.23 -16.06
C THR A 247 -25.53 -0.93 -17.04
N THR A 248 -24.41 -1.34 -17.63
CA THR A 248 -24.35 -2.44 -18.61
C THR A 248 -23.58 -3.64 -18.04
N ASP A 249 -23.93 -4.84 -18.50
CA ASP A 249 -23.25 -6.07 -18.07
C ASP A 249 -21.80 -6.13 -18.55
N GLU A 250 -21.50 -5.53 -19.70
CA GLU A 250 -20.14 -5.46 -20.23
C GLU A 250 -19.25 -4.54 -19.39
N GLU A 251 -19.74 -3.35 -19.01
CA GLU A 251 -19.03 -2.45 -18.11
C GLU A 251 -18.80 -3.12 -16.75
N ARG A 252 -19.83 -3.82 -16.23
CA ARG A 252 -19.73 -4.57 -14.98
C ARG A 252 -18.68 -5.68 -15.05
N ALA A 253 -18.65 -6.45 -16.15
CA ALA A 253 -17.66 -7.50 -16.38
C ALA A 253 -16.23 -6.94 -16.45
N ARG A 254 -16.05 -5.80 -17.12
CA ARG A 254 -14.77 -5.11 -17.26
C ARG A 254 -14.20 -4.68 -15.91
N TYR A 255 -15.01 -4.02 -15.09
CA TYR A 255 -14.58 -3.56 -13.77
C TYR A 255 -14.46 -4.70 -12.76
N ASP A 256 -15.21 -5.78 -12.93
CA ASP A 256 -15.00 -6.99 -12.12
C ASP A 256 -13.60 -7.58 -12.35
N TRP A 257 -13.21 -7.68 -13.62
CA TRP A 257 -11.89 -8.17 -14.01
C TRP A 257 -10.77 -7.23 -13.54
N MET A 258 -10.93 -5.92 -13.72
CA MET A 258 -9.99 -4.92 -13.19
C MET A 258 -9.84 -5.02 -11.67
N GLY A 259 -10.96 -5.15 -10.94
CA GLY A 259 -10.97 -5.31 -9.48
C GLY A 259 -10.24 -6.57 -9.03
N TYR A 260 -10.42 -7.67 -9.76
CA TYR A 260 -9.68 -8.90 -9.52
C TYR A 260 -8.17 -8.73 -9.72
N ILE A 261 -7.73 -8.09 -10.81
CA ILE A 261 -6.29 -7.87 -11.07
C ILE A 261 -5.68 -6.97 -9.99
N GLY A 262 -6.36 -5.88 -9.61
CA GLY A 262 -5.91 -5.00 -8.52
C GLY A 262 -5.75 -5.76 -7.19
N ASN A 263 -6.77 -6.54 -6.82
CA ASN A 263 -6.71 -7.35 -5.59
C ASN A 263 -5.64 -8.45 -5.67
N PHE A 264 -5.43 -9.06 -6.84
CA PHE A 264 -4.38 -10.05 -7.07
C PHE A 264 -2.98 -9.46 -6.84
N VAL A 265 -2.71 -8.28 -7.41
CA VAL A 265 -1.45 -7.56 -7.19
C VAL A 265 -1.27 -7.24 -5.72
N ALA A 266 -2.32 -6.67 -5.10
CA ALA A 266 -2.28 -6.31 -3.69
C ALA A 266 -1.98 -7.52 -2.80
N LEU A 267 -2.69 -8.62 -2.99
CA LEU A 267 -2.53 -9.83 -2.20
C LEU A 267 -1.15 -10.46 -2.37
N SER A 268 -0.63 -10.49 -3.60
CA SER A 268 0.68 -11.06 -3.91
C SER A 268 1.81 -10.31 -3.19
N ALA A 269 1.75 -8.98 -3.17
CA ALA A 269 2.70 -8.16 -2.42
C ALA A 269 2.42 -8.18 -0.91
N PHE A 270 1.16 -8.30 -0.50
CA PHE A 270 0.77 -8.27 0.92
C PHE A 270 1.25 -9.50 1.68
N ILE A 271 1.28 -10.67 1.04
CA ILE A 271 1.80 -11.92 1.63
C ILE A 271 3.25 -11.78 2.11
N VAL A 272 4.07 -10.96 1.44
CA VAL A 272 5.49 -10.76 1.82
C VAL A 272 5.73 -9.51 2.68
N LEU A 273 4.77 -8.59 2.75
CA LEU A 273 4.91 -7.33 3.47
C LEU A 273 5.18 -7.48 4.99
N PRO A 274 4.51 -8.39 5.73
CA PRO A 274 4.81 -8.61 7.15
C PRO A 274 6.28 -8.93 7.42
N PHE A 275 6.94 -9.65 6.51
CA PHE A 275 8.36 -10.00 6.65
C PHE A 275 9.26 -8.77 6.53
N ALA A 276 9.00 -7.89 5.56
CA ALA A 276 9.72 -6.62 5.43
C ALA A 276 9.49 -5.72 6.66
N GLY A 277 8.27 -5.72 7.22
CA GLY A 277 7.96 -5.02 8.47
C GLY A 277 8.72 -5.58 9.68
N TYR A 278 8.82 -6.91 9.78
CA TYR A 278 9.59 -7.56 10.83
C TYR A 278 11.08 -7.24 10.74
N TYR A 279 11.64 -7.27 9.53
CA TYR A 279 13.03 -6.87 9.29
C TYR A 279 13.29 -5.43 9.76
N LEU A 280 12.43 -4.48 9.37
CA LEU A 280 12.52 -3.10 9.86
C LEU A 280 12.44 -3.01 11.40
N GLY A 281 11.51 -3.73 12.02
CA GLY A 281 11.36 -3.72 13.48
C GLY A 281 12.60 -4.26 14.21
N ARG A 282 13.23 -5.30 13.65
CA ARG A 282 14.49 -5.85 14.16
C ARG A 282 15.63 -4.83 14.09
N GLU A 283 15.78 -4.13 12.98
CA GLU A 283 16.85 -3.14 12.80
C GLU A 283 16.67 -1.90 13.72
N ILE A 284 15.42 -1.47 13.96
CA ILE A 284 15.14 -0.44 14.97
C ILE A 284 15.58 -0.91 16.36
N TYR A 285 15.29 -2.17 16.71
CA TYR A 285 15.67 -2.74 18.01
C TYR A 285 17.19 -2.88 18.16
N ALA A 286 17.88 -3.25 17.08
CA ALA A 286 19.34 -3.36 17.03
C ALA A 286 20.02 -1.99 17.17
N PHE A 287 19.46 -0.95 16.54
CA PHE A 287 19.94 0.42 16.68
C PHE A 287 19.76 0.94 18.11
N ASN A 288 18.57 0.80 18.70
CA ASN A 288 18.29 1.28 20.04
C ASN A 288 17.21 0.44 20.74
N GLN A 289 17.62 -0.26 21.80
CA GLN A 289 16.73 -1.11 22.60
C GLN A 289 15.59 -0.32 23.25
N THR A 290 15.84 0.91 23.70
CA THR A 290 14.81 1.78 24.30
C THR A 290 13.73 2.16 23.29
N MET A 291 14.08 2.47 22.04
CA MET A 291 13.10 2.68 20.97
C MET A 291 12.29 1.41 20.73
N GLY A 292 12.94 0.25 20.70
CA GLY A 292 12.30 -1.04 20.56
C GLY A 292 11.31 -1.38 21.70
N ILE A 293 11.70 -1.10 22.94
CA ILE A 293 10.84 -1.28 24.13
C ILE A 293 9.69 -0.29 24.11
N THR A 294 9.93 0.99 23.76
CA THR A 294 8.89 2.01 23.63
C THR A 294 7.87 1.61 22.57
N MET A 295 8.34 1.06 21.44
CA MET A 295 7.49 0.61 20.36
C MET A 295 6.53 -0.50 20.83
N MET A 296 7.01 -1.43 21.66
CA MET A 296 6.24 -2.60 22.12
C MET A 296 5.63 -2.47 23.53
N GLY A 297 5.81 -1.32 24.19
CA GLY A 297 5.42 -1.06 25.56
C GLY A 297 4.47 0.13 25.72
N GLY A 298 3.90 0.28 26.91
CA GLY A 298 3.02 1.40 27.25
C GLY A 298 1.82 1.55 26.31
N PHE A 299 1.40 2.79 26.04
CA PHE A 299 0.29 3.06 25.12
C PHE A 299 0.61 2.70 23.66
N MET A 300 1.88 2.76 23.24
CA MET A 300 2.30 2.39 21.88
C MET A 300 2.00 0.92 21.57
N SER A 301 2.05 0.03 22.58
CA SER A 301 1.67 -1.38 22.42
C SER A 301 0.25 -1.56 21.86
N TRP A 302 -0.70 -0.70 22.23
CA TRP A 302 -2.07 -0.75 21.73
C TRP A 302 -2.20 -0.32 20.27
N LEU A 303 -1.31 0.54 19.78
CA LEU A 303 -1.24 0.83 18.34
C LEU A 303 -0.86 -0.42 17.55
N TRP A 304 0.03 -1.27 18.07
CA TRP A 304 0.37 -2.56 17.44
C TRP A 304 -0.79 -3.56 17.48
N ILE A 305 -1.65 -3.49 18.49
CA ILE A 305 -2.89 -4.29 18.53
C ILE A 305 -3.88 -3.79 17.48
N ILE A 306 -4.06 -2.47 17.33
CA ILE A 306 -4.89 -1.92 16.26
C ILE A 306 -4.33 -2.32 14.89
N GLN A 307 -3.01 -2.23 14.70
CA GLN A 307 -2.35 -2.71 13.48
C GLN A 307 -2.66 -4.19 13.22
N ALA A 308 -2.53 -5.05 14.24
CA ALA A 308 -2.85 -6.47 14.14
C ALA A 308 -4.30 -6.69 13.69
N ILE A 309 -5.24 -5.93 14.26
CA ILE A 309 -6.65 -5.99 13.88
C ILE A 309 -6.84 -5.64 12.40
N LEU A 310 -6.23 -4.55 11.94
CA LEU A 310 -6.31 -4.12 10.54
C LEU A 310 -5.71 -5.15 9.58
N ILE A 311 -4.53 -5.69 9.90
CA ILE A 311 -3.89 -6.76 9.10
C ILE A 311 -4.78 -8.00 9.04
N GLY A 312 -5.41 -8.36 10.16
CA GLY A 312 -6.37 -9.45 10.20
C GLY A 312 -7.58 -9.22 9.30
N VAL A 313 -8.16 -8.02 9.34
CA VAL A 313 -9.24 -7.60 8.43
C VAL A 313 -8.79 -7.68 6.97
N LEU A 314 -7.56 -7.25 6.64
CA LEU A 314 -7.02 -7.35 5.28
C LEU A 314 -6.92 -8.81 4.81
N PHE A 315 -6.41 -9.73 5.64
CA PHE A 315 -6.35 -11.14 5.29
C PHE A 315 -7.75 -11.75 5.15
N MET A 316 -8.64 -11.53 6.12
CA MET A 316 -10.01 -12.05 6.06
C MET A 316 -10.78 -11.52 4.86
N GLY A 317 -10.72 -10.20 4.60
CA GLY A 317 -11.37 -9.56 3.47
C GLY A 317 -10.83 -10.07 2.14
N SER A 318 -9.50 -10.17 1.98
CA SER A 318 -8.89 -10.66 0.74
C SER A 318 -9.30 -12.11 0.44
N ASN A 319 -9.31 -12.98 1.45
CA ASN A 319 -9.75 -14.37 1.30
C ASN A 319 -11.25 -14.45 1.00
N TYR A 320 -12.07 -13.67 1.70
CA TYR A 320 -13.51 -13.61 1.46
C TYR A 320 -13.83 -13.17 0.03
N TYR A 321 -13.13 -12.15 -0.48
CA TYR A 321 -13.24 -11.75 -1.89
C TYR A 321 -12.89 -12.90 -2.85
N LEU A 322 -11.79 -13.62 -2.60
CA LEU A 322 -11.41 -14.78 -3.44
C LEU A 322 -12.49 -15.87 -3.42
N TRP A 323 -13.03 -16.21 -2.25
CA TRP A 323 -14.07 -17.25 -2.15
C TRP A 323 -15.38 -16.84 -2.81
N LEU A 324 -15.81 -15.57 -2.68
CA LEU A 324 -16.94 -15.04 -3.46
C LEU A 324 -16.66 -15.09 -4.96
N GLY A 325 -15.43 -14.76 -5.36
CA GLY A 325 -15.01 -14.85 -6.75
C GLY A 325 -14.95 -16.27 -7.30
N MET A 326 -14.99 -17.31 -6.46
CA MET A 326 -15.14 -18.69 -6.95
C MET A 326 -16.55 -18.94 -7.49
N GLU A 327 -17.58 -18.22 -7.03
CA GLU A 327 -18.97 -18.40 -7.49
C GLU A 327 -19.15 -18.07 -8.98
N ARG A 328 -18.33 -17.17 -9.53
CA ARG A 328 -18.32 -16.84 -10.96
C ARG A 328 -17.49 -17.81 -11.82
N ILE A 329 -16.88 -18.82 -11.23
CA ILE A 329 -15.97 -19.75 -11.93
C ILE A 329 -16.59 -21.15 -12.02
N PRO A 330 -16.95 -21.63 -13.23
CA PRO A 330 -17.43 -23.00 -13.42
C PRO A 330 -16.38 -24.04 -13.00
N GLY A 331 -16.76 -25.02 -12.17
CA GLY A 331 -15.87 -26.07 -11.68
C GLY A 331 -15.13 -25.71 -10.38
N SER A 332 -15.44 -24.57 -9.77
CA SER A 332 -14.89 -24.17 -8.47
C SER A 332 -15.52 -24.93 -7.29
N GLU A 333 -16.67 -25.58 -7.50
CA GLU A 333 -17.46 -26.27 -6.47
C GLU A 333 -16.62 -27.31 -5.71
N ARG A 334 -15.69 -27.99 -6.41
CA ARG A 334 -14.75 -28.95 -5.84
C ARG A 334 -13.85 -28.39 -4.74
N TYR A 335 -13.61 -27.09 -4.73
CA TYR A 335 -12.75 -26.42 -3.75
C TYR A 335 -13.52 -25.82 -2.58
N ARG A 336 -14.86 -25.68 -2.68
CA ARG A 336 -15.69 -25.12 -1.61
C ARG A 336 -15.61 -25.89 -0.29
N ARG A 337 -15.38 -27.21 -0.34
CA ARG A 337 -15.22 -28.04 0.86
C ARG A 337 -14.06 -27.62 1.76
N TYR A 338 -13.04 -26.96 1.22
CA TYR A 338 -11.90 -26.50 2.01
C TYR A 338 -12.16 -25.15 2.69
N VAL A 339 -13.10 -24.34 2.19
CA VAL A 339 -13.35 -22.98 2.68
C VAL A 339 -13.65 -22.93 4.19
N PRO A 340 -14.49 -23.80 4.79
CA PRO A 340 -14.73 -23.78 6.23
C PRO A 340 -13.45 -23.99 7.07
N MET A 341 -12.57 -24.89 6.63
CA MET A 341 -11.28 -25.13 7.29
C MET A 341 -10.38 -23.89 7.20
N LEU A 342 -10.29 -23.26 6.02
CA LEU A 342 -9.48 -22.06 5.81
C LEU A 342 -10.01 -20.88 6.66
N ILE A 343 -11.34 -20.73 6.76
CA ILE A 343 -11.98 -19.76 7.66
C ILE A 343 -11.59 -20.06 9.11
N GLY A 344 -11.67 -21.31 9.56
CA GLY A 344 -11.31 -21.69 10.92
C GLY A 344 -9.87 -21.31 11.27
N ILE A 345 -8.91 -21.60 10.39
CA ILE A 345 -7.50 -21.24 10.59
C ILE A 345 -7.31 -19.72 10.60
N LEU A 346 -7.93 -18.99 9.67
CA LEU A 346 -7.84 -17.53 9.61
C LEU A 346 -8.47 -16.86 10.83
N ALA A 347 -9.64 -17.31 11.27
CA ALA A 347 -10.35 -16.77 12.42
C ALA A 347 -9.57 -17.05 13.71
N PHE A 348 -9.07 -18.27 13.89
CA PHE A 348 -8.24 -18.60 15.05
C PHE A 348 -6.92 -17.82 15.06
N GLY A 349 -6.23 -17.77 13.92
CA GLY A 349 -5.04 -16.95 13.75
C GLY A 349 -5.31 -15.47 14.05
N PHE A 350 -6.43 -14.94 13.58
CA PHE A 350 -6.85 -13.57 13.86
C PHE A 350 -7.08 -13.33 15.35
N MET A 351 -7.81 -14.22 16.04
CA MET A 351 -8.04 -14.13 17.49
C MET A 351 -6.73 -14.14 18.28
N VAL A 352 -5.81 -15.05 17.94
CA VAL A 352 -4.49 -15.11 18.59
C VAL A 352 -3.69 -13.85 18.32
N TRP A 353 -3.66 -13.37 17.07
CA TRP A 353 -2.89 -12.19 16.72
C TRP A 353 -3.42 -10.94 17.43
N ALA A 354 -4.74 -10.73 17.40
CA ALA A 354 -5.40 -9.58 18.03
C ALA A 354 -5.29 -9.58 19.56
N THR A 355 -4.83 -10.67 20.19
CA THR A 355 -4.72 -10.75 21.65
C THR A 355 -3.66 -9.77 22.19
N PRO A 356 -4.03 -8.85 23.11
CA PRO A 356 -3.08 -7.94 23.75
C PRO A 356 -2.27 -8.64 24.84
N ARG A 357 -0.98 -8.32 24.95
CA ARG A 357 -0.12 -8.79 26.05
C ARG A 357 -0.31 -7.99 27.34
N SER A 358 -0.48 -6.68 27.19
CA SER A 358 -0.69 -5.72 28.27
C SER A 358 -2.10 -5.16 28.16
N MET A 359 -2.92 -5.42 29.17
CA MET A 359 -4.26 -4.85 29.26
C MET A 359 -4.21 -3.50 29.97
N VAL A 360 -5.13 -2.59 29.65
CA VAL A 360 -5.35 -1.39 30.46
C VAL A 360 -6.20 -1.84 31.64
N ILE A 361 -5.55 -1.98 32.80
CA ILE A 361 -6.15 -2.52 34.02
C ILE A 361 -5.88 -1.59 35.19
N THR A 362 -6.82 -1.55 36.11
CA THR A 362 -6.71 -0.90 37.40
C THR A 362 -5.79 -1.69 38.33
N LEU A 363 -5.33 -1.05 39.40
CA LEU A 363 -4.49 -1.71 40.42
C LEU A 363 -5.22 -2.87 41.09
N ASP A 364 -6.53 -2.75 41.31
CA ASP A 364 -7.35 -3.78 41.94
C ASP A 364 -7.54 -4.99 41.02
N GLU A 365 -7.72 -4.76 39.71
CA GLU A 365 -7.74 -5.85 38.72
C GLU A 365 -6.38 -6.56 38.62
N ALA A 366 -5.26 -5.82 38.67
CA ALA A 366 -3.93 -6.41 38.68
C ALA A 366 -3.70 -7.29 39.93
N ARG A 367 -4.18 -6.85 41.10
CA ARG A 367 -4.14 -7.65 42.33
C ARG A 367 -5.03 -8.89 42.23
N ALA A 368 -6.24 -8.75 41.70
CA ALA A 368 -7.18 -9.86 41.51
C ALA A 368 -6.64 -10.93 40.55
N MET A 369 -5.86 -10.54 39.54
CA MET A 369 -5.22 -11.45 38.58
C MET A 369 -3.90 -12.05 39.08
N GLY A 370 -3.39 -11.62 40.24
CA GLY A 370 -2.09 -12.07 40.76
C GLY A 370 -0.88 -11.52 39.99
N GLY A 371 -1.04 -10.43 39.24
CA GLY A 371 0.04 -9.82 38.46
C GLY A 371 -0.43 -8.78 37.43
N THR A 372 0.54 -8.20 36.71
CA THR A 372 0.29 -7.19 35.66
C THR A 372 -0.15 -7.79 34.32
N HIS A 373 -0.11 -9.11 34.19
CA HIS A 373 -0.50 -9.84 32.98
C HIS A 373 -1.57 -10.89 33.28
N HIS A 374 -2.60 -10.94 32.43
CA HIS A 374 -3.60 -11.99 32.50
C HIS A 374 -2.97 -13.36 32.18
N PRO A 375 -3.24 -14.44 32.94
CA PRO A 375 -2.61 -15.75 32.74
C PRO A 375 -2.74 -16.30 31.31
N LEU A 376 -3.92 -16.19 30.72
CA LEU A 376 -4.24 -16.69 29.38
C LEU A 376 -3.84 -15.71 28.24
N LEU A 377 -4.27 -14.45 28.32
CA LEU A 377 -3.97 -13.44 27.29
C LEU A 377 -2.49 -13.05 27.26
N GLY A 378 -1.81 -13.05 28.42
CA GLY A 378 -0.37 -12.81 28.52
C GLY A 378 0.44 -13.86 27.75
N PHE A 379 -0.04 -15.11 27.72
CA PHE A 379 0.56 -16.20 26.95
C PHE A 379 0.35 -15.99 25.44
N LEU A 380 -0.89 -15.74 24.99
CA LEU A 380 -1.20 -15.53 23.58
C LEU A 380 -0.66 -14.19 23.03
N GLY A 381 -0.45 -13.20 23.89
CA GLY A 381 0.04 -11.88 23.52
C GLY A 381 1.54 -11.82 23.20
N VAL A 382 2.31 -12.90 23.38
CA VAL A 382 3.75 -12.90 23.08
C VAL A 382 4.03 -13.00 21.57
N MET A 383 5.21 -12.53 21.15
CA MET A 383 5.64 -12.59 19.75
C MET A 383 5.64 -14.00 19.16
N SER A 384 5.86 -15.04 19.97
CA SER A 384 5.81 -16.44 19.51
C SER A 384 4.43 -16.82 18.96
N ALA A 385 3.37 -16.55 19.72
CA ALA A 385 1.99 -16.77 19.27
C ALA A 385 1.65 -15.90 18.07
N LYS A 386 1.96 -14.60 18.12
CA LYS A 386 1.66 -13.65 17.02
C LYS A 386 2.35 -14.05 15.71
N ASN A 387 3.64 -14.40 15.76
CA ASN A 387 4.40 -14.85 14.59
C ASN A 387 3.91 -16.21 14.04
N THR A 388 3.44 -17.09 14.90
CA THR A 388 2.85 -18.36 14.47
C THR A 388 1.52 -18.11 13.77
N ALA A 389 0.66 -17.29 14.37
CA ALA A 389 -0.64 -16.92 13.82
C ALA A 389 -0.52 -16.26 12.43
N VAL A 390 0.37 -15.27 12.27
CA VAL A 390 0.60 -14.61 10.97
C VAL A 390 1.02 -15.58 9.88
N ASN A 391 1.99 -16.44 10.17
CA ASN A 391 2.54 -17.35 9.17
C ASN A 391 1.51 -18.39 8.75
N MET A 392 0.68 -18.87 9.69
CA MET A 392 -0.45 -19.73 9.37
C MET A 392 -1.50 -19.01 8.51
N MET A 393 -1.86 -17.76 8.85
CA MET A 393 -2.78 -16.95 8.04
C MET A 393 -2.24 -16.69 6.62
N ILE A 394 -0.93 -16.46 6.49
CA ILE A 394 -0.26 -16.29 5.19
C ILE A 394 -0.35 -17.58 4.37
N LEU A 395 0.02 -18.73 4.95
CA LEU A 395 -0.07 -20.04 4.26
C LEU A 395 -1.52 -20.33 3.83
N THR A 396 -2.49 -20.05 4.69
CA THR A 396 -3.91 -20.23 4.38
C THR A 396 -4.37 -19.31 3.25
N THR A 397 -3.94 -18.04 3.28
CA THR A 397 -4.23 -17.07 2.21
C THR A 397 -3.62 -17.48 0.88
N PHE A 398 -2.37 -17.94 0.89
CA PHE A 398 -1.69 -18.47 -0.27
C PHE A 398 -2.40 -19.70 -0.82
N LEU A 399 -2.85 -20.61 0.05
CA LEU A 399 -3.64 -21.78 -0.35
C LEU A 399 -4.97 -21.35 -0.99
N SER A 400 -5.73 -20.42 -0.39
CA SER A 400 -6.95 -19.85 -1.02
C SER A 400 -6.67 -19.32 -2.42
N PHE A 401 -5.56 -18.61 -2.59
CA PHE A 401 -5.13 -18.10 -3.88
C PHE A 401 -4.83 -19.21 -4.90
N VAL A 402 -4.08 -20.24 -4.50
CA VAL A 402 -3.79 -21.40 -5.36
C VAL A 402 -5.08 -22.13 -5.77
N LEU A 403 -6.02 -22.34 -4.84
CA LEU A 403 -7.32 -22.94 -5.12
C LEU A 403 -8.12 -22.08 -6.12
N TYR A 404 -8.11 -20.75 -5.95
CA TYR A 404 -8.75 -19.83 -6.87
C TYR A 404 -8.16 -19.92 -8.28
N ARG A 405 -6.82 -19.90 -8.40
CA ARG A 405 -6.11 -19.99 -9.69
C ARG A 405 -6.42 -21.29 -10.43
N ARG A 406 -6.67 -22.36 -9.70
CA ARG A 406 -7.03 -23.67 -10.25
C ARG A 406 -8.52 -23.81 -10.54
N ALA A 407 -9.38 -22.91 -10.08
CA ALA A 407 -10.82 -23.08 -10.07
C ALA A 407 -11.39 -23.50 -11.43
N ASN A 408 -10.97 -22.85 -12.52
CA ASN A 408 -11.41 -23.17 -13.88
C ASN A 408 -10.51 -24.16 -14.66
N ARG A 409 -9.54 -24.81 -14.01
CA ARG A 409 -8.51 -25.63 -14.69
C ARG A 409 -8.45 -27.05 -14.17
N VAL A 410 -8.32 -28.01 -15.08
CA VAL A 410 -8.01 -29.42 -14.78
C VAL A 410 -6.71 -29.78 -15.46
N SER A 411 -5.72 -30.21 -14.67
CA SER A 411 -4.42 -30.61 -15.24
C SER A 411 -4.59 -31.84 -16.13
N THR A 412 -3.91 -31.83 -17.26
CA THR A 412 -3.84 -32.94 -18.24
C THR A 412 -2.55 -33.77 -18.08
N LYS A 413 -1.69 -33.41 -17.12
CA LYS A 413 -0.39 -34.05 -16.92
C LYS A 413 -0.55 -35.31 -16.07
N SER A 414 0.09 -36.41 -16.49
CA SER A 414 0.06 -37.69 -15.78
C SER A 414 0.67 -37.62 -14.37
N TRP A 415 1.66 -36.75 -14.16
CA TRP A 415 2.31 -36.55 -12.87
C TRP A 415 1.55 -35.60 -11.93
N ALA A 416 0.39 -35.05 -12.34
CA ALA A 416 -0.37 -34.11 -11.52
C ALA A 416 -0.71 -34.63 -10.10
N PRO A 417 -1.07 -35.92 -9.89
CA PRO A 417 -1.29 -36.46 -8.54
C PRO A 417 -0.05 -36.36 -7.66
N ILE A 418 1.12 -36.70 -8.20
CA ILE A 418 2.41 -36.64 -7.49
C ILE A 418 2.76 -35.17 -7.20
N GLY A 419 2.62 -34.29 -8.18
CA GLY A 419 2.84 -32.85 -8.01
C GLY A 419 1.97 -32.25 -6.92
N MET A 420 0.68 -32.60 -6.90
CA MET A 420 -0.25 -32.18 -5.84
C MET A 420 0.15 -32.75 -4.47
N ALA A 421 0.58 -34.01 -4.39
CA ALA A 421 1.05 -34.60 -3.13
C ALA A 421 2.27 -33.86 -2.58
N ILE A 422 3.26 -33.53 -3.43
CA ILE A 422 4.44 -32.75 -3.04
C ILE A 422 4.04 -31.36 -2.55
N GLN A 423 3.09 -30.69 -3.21
CA GLN A 423 2.61 -29.37 -2.77
C GLN A 423 1.93 -29.42 -1.40
N TRP A 424 1.07 -30.42 -1.16
CA TRP A 424 0.45 -30.62 0.14
C TRP A 424 1.48 -30.94 1.21
N ALA A 425 2.48 -31.78 0.90
CA ALA A 425 3.59 -32.06 1.81
C ALA A 425 4.39 -30.79 2.12
N ALA A 426 4.71 -29.96 1.12
CA ALA A 426 5.44 -28.70 1.32
C ALA A 426 4.67 -27.72 2.23
N LEU A 427 3.36 -27.57 2.03
CA LEU A 427 2.51 -26.75 2.90
C LEU A 427 2.42 -27.34 4.32
N GLY A 428 2.29 -28.66 4.45
CA GLY A 428 2.25 -29.35 5.75
C GLY A 428 3.56 -29.23 6.53
N VAL A 429 4.70 -29.40 5.86
CA VAL A 429 6.04 -29.23 6.45
C VAL A 429 6.25 -27.77 6.88
N ALA A 430 5.86 -26.80 6.05
CA ALA A 430 5.97 -25.40 6.44
C ALA A 430 5.10 -25.08 7.66
N ALA A 431 3.84 -25.56 7.70
CA ALA A 431 2.98 -25.40 8.86
C ALA A 431 3.57 -26.06 10.11
N ALA A 432 4.15 -27.26 9.99
CA ALA A 432 4.80 -27.95 11.10
C ALA A 432 6.03 -27.18 11.62
N ILE A 433 6.87 -26.64 10.74
CA ILE A 433 8.02 -25.80 11.12
C ILE A 433 7.55 -24.53 11.83
N VAL A 434 6.52 -23.86 11.29
CA VAL A 434 5.93 -22.66 11.89
C VAL A 434 5.43 -22.95 13.30
N ILE A 435 4.66 -24.02 13.48
CA ILE A 435 4.13 -24.42 14.79
C ILE A 435 5.25 -24.83 15.73
N PHE A 436 6.24 -25.60 15.28
CA PHE A 436 7.37 -26.05 16.09
C PHE A 436 8.13 -24.86 16.68
N PHE A 437 8.59 -23.92 15.84
CA PHE A 437 9.30 -22.74 16.33
C PHE A 437 8.39 -21.81 17.15
N GLY A 438 7.08 -21.81 16.87
CA GLY A 438 6.07 -21.09 17.64
C GLY A 438 5.93 -21.60 19.07
N VAL A 439 5.88 -22.91 19.24
CA VAL A 439 5.80 -23.58 20.54
C VAL A 439 7.15 -23.55 21.25
N TYR A 440 8.23 -23.88 20.56
CA TYR A 440 9.57 -23.89 21.13
C TYR A 440 10.02 -22.50 21.57
N GLY A 441 9.54 -21.44 20.90
CA GLY A 441 9.77 -20.06 21.28
C GLY A 441 9.37 -19.71 22.72
N TYR A 442 8.43 -20.44 23.34
CA TYR A 442 8.06 -20.23 24.75
C TYR A 442 9.11 -20.70 25.75
N PHE A 443 9.97 -21.64 25.37
CA PHE A 443 10.96 -22.27 26.23
C PHE A 443 12.37 -21.67 26.09
N VAL A 444 12.52 -20.62 25.29
CA VAL A 444 13.79 -19.94 25.04
C VAL A 444 13.74 -18.46 25.40
N GLU A 445 14.92 -17.87 25.59
CA GLU A 445 15.11 -16.45 25.80
C GLU A 445 14.56 -15.60 24.65
N SER A 446 14.19 -14.35 24.96
CA SER A 446 13.56 -13.43 24.02
C SER A 446 14.39 -13.16 22.76
N LEU A 447 15.71 -13.09 22.88
CA LEU A 447 16.60 -12.82 21.73
C LEU A 447 16.66 -14.01 20.77
N VAL A 448 16.74 -15.23 21.30
CA VAL A 448 16.66 -16.48 20.52
C VAL A 448 15.29 -16.62 19.86
N ARG A 449 14.22 -16.31 20.60
CA ARG A 449 12.83 -16.29 20.09
C ARG A 449 12.64 -15.35 18.90
N ILE A 450 13.24 -14.17 18.95
CA ILE A 450 13.27 -13.22 17.83
C ILE A 450 13.96 -13.88 16.62
N GLY A 451 15.09 -14.56 16.83
CA GLY A 451 15.78 -15.33 15.78
C GLY A 451 14.90 -16.39 15.09
N PHE A 452 14.04 -17.10 15.83
CA PHE A 452 13.18 -18.14 15.27
C PHE A 452 12.18 -17.68 14.21
N SER A 453 11.78 -16.40 14.26
CA SER A 453 10.93 -15.82 13.22
C SER A 453 11.51 -16.03 11.82
N VAL A 454 12.83 -15.94 11.65
CA VAL A 454 13.51 -16.10 10.35
C VAL A 454 13.23 -17.47 9.77
N TYR A 455 13.32 -18.53 10.58
CA TYR A 455 13.03 -19.89 10.13
C TYR A 455 11.56 -20.09 9.77
N GLN A 456 10.64 -19.48 10.53
CA GLN A 456 9.21 -19.50 10.20
C GLN A 456 8.95 -18.82 8.84
N VAL A 457 9.54 -17.64 8.61
CA VAL A 457 9.43 -16.91 7.35
C VAL A 457 10.00 -17.71 6.18
N LEU A 458 11.22 -18.23 6.33
CA LEU A 458 11.89 -19.01 5.28
C LEU A 458 11.09 -20.27 4.92
N ALA A 459 10.47 -20.93 5.91
CA ALA A 459 9.61 -22.08 5.66
C ALA A 459 8.38 -21.71 4.83
N VAL A 460 7.72 -20.58 5.16
CA VAL A 460 6.55 -20.10 4.40
C VAL A 460 6.94 -19.68 2.98
N LEU A 461 8.01 -18.90 2.82
CA LEU A 461 8.49 -18.48 1.50
C LEU A 461 8.96 -19.67 0.66
N GLY A 462 9.65 -20.64 1.28
CA GLY A 462 10.05 -21.89 0.65
C GLY A 462 8.86 -22.70 0.15
N ALA A 463 7.81 -22.85 0.97
CA ALA A 463 6.57 -23.50 0.54
C ALA A 463 5.89 -22.76 -0.61
N ILE A 464 5.80 -21.42 -0.56
CA ILE A 464 5.24 -20.63 -1.66
C ILE A 464 6.03 -20.88 -2.95
N PHE A 465 7.36 -20.82 -2.89
CA PHE A 465 8.22 -21.05 -4.05
C PHE A 465 8.04 -22.45 -4.62
N VAL A 466 8.15 -23.50 -3.79
CA VAL A 466 8.00 -24.90 -4.22
C VAL A 466 6.61 -25.13 -4.83
N VAL A 467 5.56 -24.62 -4.17
CA VAL A 467 4.19 -24.78 -4.67
C VAL A 467 4.03 -24.11 -6.03
N MET A 468 4.50 -22.88 -6.20
CA MET A 468 4.39 -22.16 -7.47
C MET A 468 5.25 -22.77 -8.58
N ALA A 469 6.46 -23.21 -8.25
CA ALA A 469 7.38 -23.87 -9.19
C ALA A 469 6.78 -25.17 -9.75
N ILE A 470 5.97 -25.88 -8.96
CA ILE A 470 5.23 -27.06 -9.40
C ILE A 470 3.91 -26.66 -10.10
N ASP A 471 3.17 -25.69 -9.56
CA ASP A 471 1.82 -25.34 -10.03
C ASP A 471 1.82 -24.78 -11.45
N ILE A 472 2.79 -23.91 -11.78
CA ILE A 472 2.90 -23.27 -13.09
C ILE A 472 3.04 -24.32 -14.22
N PRO A 473 4.03 -25.24 -14.20
CA PRO A 473 4.16 -26.26 -15.24
C PRO A 473 3.03 -27.32 -15.18
N MET A 474 2.52 -27.66 -13.98
CA MET A 474 1.45 -28.65 -13.82
C MET A 474 0.16 -28.25 -14.52
N PHE A 475 -0.16 -26.95 -14.56
CA PHE A 475 -1.35 -26.43 -15.22
C PHE A 475 -1.11 -25.84 -16.60
N LYS A 476 0.10 -25.99 -17.16
CA LYS A 476 0.39 -25.60 -18.55
C LYS A 476 -0.36 -26.51 -19.52
N GLY A 477 -1.27 -25.93 -20.31
CA GLY A 477 -2.16 -26.68 -21.21
C GLY A 477 -3.28 -27.44 -20.50
N ALA A 478 -3.68 -26.97 -19.31
CA ALA A 478 -4.80 -27.54 -18.57
C ALA A 478 -6.13 -27.39 -19.33
N ARG A 479 -7.02 -28.36 -19.19
CA ARG A 479 -8.39 -28.30 -19.73
C ARG A 479 -9.19 -27.27 -18.94
N SER A 480 -9.87 -26.36 -19.65
CA SER A 480 -10.79 -25.40 -19.05
C SER A 480 -12.12 -26.07 -18.69
N THR A 481 -12.65 -25.80 -17.50
CA THR A 481 -14.00 -26.23 -17.08
C THR A 481 -15.10 -25.25 -17.50
N GLY A 482 -14.72 -24.11 -18.10
CA GLY A 482 -15.63 -23.08 -18.58
C GLY A 482 -15.01 -21.69 -18.53
N ALA A 483 -15.59 -20.75 -19.27
CA ALA A 483 -15.21 -19.34 -19.19
C ALA A 483 -15.64 -18.76 -17.82
N ILE A 484 -14.81 -17.86 -17.27
CA ILE A 484 -15.16 -17.13 -16.06
C ILE A 484 -16.28 -16.15 -16.41
N ARG A 485 -17.32 -16.09 -15.57
CA ARG A 485 -18.49 -15.22 -15.77
C ARG A 485 -18.24 -13.87 -15.10
N TRP A 486 -17.40 -13.04 -15.72
CA TRP A 486 -17.11 -11.70 -15.18
C TRP A 486 -18.39 -10.87 -15.08
N GLY A 487 -18.53 -10.08 -14.01
CA GLY A 487 -19.69 -9.23 -13.79
C GLY A 487 -20.81 -9.86 -12.96
N THR A 488 -20.78 -11.18 -12.74
CA THR A 488 -21.82 -11.90 -11.98
C THR A 488 -21.47 -12.12 -10.50
N ILE A 489 -20.36 -11.57 -10.02
CA ILE A 489 -20.00 -11.66 -8.60
C ILE A 489 -20.95 -10.82 -7.75
N ALA A 490 -21.28 -11.28 -6.54
CA ALA A 490 -22.15 -10.56 -5.63
C ALA A 490 -21.61 -9.16 -5.29
N ALA A 491 -22.47 -8.14 -5.23
CA ALA A 491 -22.10 -6.74 -4.93
C ALA A 491 -21.30 -6.58 -3.61
N ARG A 492 -21.54 -7.46 -2.63
CA ARG A 492 -20.79 -7.52 -1.37
C ARG A 492 -19.27 -7.68 -1.56
N SER A 493 -18.83 -8.32 -2.65
CA SER A 493 -17.40 -8.41 -2.98
C SER A 493 -16.76 -7.05 -3.27
N GLN A 494 -17.53 -6.11 -3.82
CA GLN A 494 -17.03 -4.78 -4.17
C GLN A 494 -16.87 -3.91 -2.92
N TYR A 495 -17.80 -4.01 -1.96
CA TYR A 495 -17.62 -3.38 -0.64
C TYR A 495 -16.40 -3.92 0.10
N VAL A 496 -16.04 -5.20 -0.11
CA VAL A 496 -14.80 -5.77 0.44
C VAL A 496 -13.57 -5.12 -0.19
N LEU A 497 -13.53 -4.91 -1.51
CA LEU A 497 -12.41 -4.21 -2.16
C LEU A 497 -12.24 -2.78 -1.65
N ILE A 498 -13.36 -2.05 -1.46
CA ILE A 498 -13.35 -0.71 -0.85
C ILE A 498 -12.84 -0.78 0.59
N LEU A 499 -13.32 -1.74 1.38
CA LEU A 499 -12.88 -1.97 2.76
C LEU A 499 -11.37 -2.22 2.81
N LEU A 500 -10.82 -3.04 1.92
CA LEU A 500 -9.38 -3.33 1.85
C LEU A 500 -8.57 -2.05 1.59
N ALA A 501 -8.99 -1.22 0.64
CA ALA A 501 -8.35 0.06 0.35
C ALA A 501 -8.40 1.01 1.56
N VAL A 502 -9.57 1.21 2.17
CA VAL A 502 -9.72 2.08 3.34
C VAL A 502 -8.89 1.59 4.52
N THR A 503 -8.93 0.28 4.80
CA THR A 503 -8.17 -0.36 5.88
C THR A 503 -6.67 -0.19 5.68
N PHE A 504 -6.17 -0.35 4.44
CA PHE A 504 -4.75 -0.19 4.15
C PHE A 504 -4.31 1.28 4.22
N THR A 505 -5.11 2.23 3.72
CA THR A 505 -4.84 3.68 3.85
C THR A 505 -4.73 4.08 5.33
N TRP A 506 -5.68 3.60 6.15
CA TRP A 506 -5.68 3.90 7.58
C TRP A 506 -4.48 3.26 8.28
N LEU A 507 -4.13 2.02 7.93
CA LEU A 507 -2.95 1.32 8.42
C LEU A 507 -1.65 2.09 8.07
N MET A 508 -1.54 2.65 6.87
CA MET A 508 -0.39 3.49 6.50
C MET A 508 -0.28 4.73 7.39
N GLY A 509 -1.41 5.38 7.70
CA GLY A 509 -1.46 6.49 8.66
C GLY A 509 -1.04 6.06 10.07
N LEU A 510 -1.58 4.94 10.56
CA LEU A 510 -1.22 4.37 11.86
C LEU A 510 0.30 4.10 11.96
N MET A 511 0.89 3.48 10.94
CA MET A 511 2.33 3.18 10.95
C MET A 511 3.19 4.42 10.73
N GLY A 512 2.71 5.42 9.98
CA GLY A 512 3.33 6.74 9.89
C GLY A 512 3.38 7.44 11.24
N PHE A 513 2.27 7.40 11.99
CA PHE A 513 2.20 7.89 13.37
C PHE A 513 3.14 7.12 14.31
N ALA A 514 3.13 5.79 14.27
CA ALA A 514 3.99 4.96 15.12
C ALA A 514 5.47 5.29 14.91
N ARG A 515 5.94 5.38 13.65
CA ARG A 515 7.33 5.74 13.34
C ARG A 515 7.71 7.16 13.79
N SER A 516 6.75 8.09 13.76
CA SER A 516 6.98 9.43 14.31
C SER A 516 7.03 9.41 15.83
N GLY A 517 6.11 8.68 16.46
CA GLY A 517 5.95 8.60 17.91
C GLY A 517 7.08 7.88 18.63
N ILE A 518 7.74 6.89 18.01
CA ILE A 518 8.90 6.23 18.63
C ILE A 518 10.10 7.17 18.80
N ARG A 519 10.16 8.27 18.06
CA ARG A 519 11.16 9.35 18.27
C ARG A 519 10.78 10.28 19.41
N GLN A 520 9.61 10.13 20.02
CA GLN A 520 9.14 10.93 21.16
C GLN A 520 9.29 12.44 20.90
N HIS A 521 10.15 13.11 21.68
CA HIS A 521 10.44 14.54 21.64
C HIS A 521 11.64 14.88 20.75
N TRP A 522 11.96 14.06 19.75
CA TRP A 522 13.10 14.27 18.85
C TRP A 522 12.64 14.45 17.40
N HIS A 523 13.16 15.46 16.71
CA HIS A 523 13.08 15.54 15.25
C HIS A 523 14.08 14.58 14.61
N VAL A 524 15.31 14.56 15.15
CA VAL A 524 16.37 13.60 14.82
C VAL A 524 16.78 12.93 16.12
N TYR A 525 16.54 11.63 16.23
CA TYR A 525 16.64 10.88 17.48
C TYR A 525 18.04 11.00 18.11
N GLY A 526 18.12 11.49 19.35
CA GLY A 526 19.39 11.67 20.07
C GLY A 526 20.24 12.87 19.64
N VAL A 527 19.83 13.62 18.61
CA VAL A 527 20.64 14.73 18.06
C VAL A 527 19.90 16.06 18.13
N MET A 528 18.66 16.11 17.63
CA MET A 528 17.86 17.33 17.61
C MET A 528 16.54 17.13 18.34
N ARG A 529 16.47 17.64 19.57
CA ARG A 529 15.27 17.64 20.38
C ARG A 529 14.25 18.65 19.83
N ASP A 530 12.99 18.22 19.80
CA ASP A 530 11.82 19.06 19.55
C ASP A 530 11.52 19.86 20.82
N ASN A 531 11.77 21.16 20.76
CA ASN A 531 11.47 22.10 21.86
C ASN A 531 10.25 22.97 21.55
N SER A 532 9.47 22.62 20.53
CA SER A 532 8.23 23.33 20.23
C SER A 532 7.18 23.10 21.32
N VAL A 533 6.22 24.00 21.44
CA VAL A 533 5.05 23.81 22.32
C VAL A 533 4.21 22.59 21.91
N ASP A 534 4.35 22.14 20.66
CA ASP A 534 3.68 20.98 20.09
C ASP A 534 4.50 19.69 20.23
N ALA A 535 5.60 19.69 21.01
CA ALA A 535 6.51 18.56 21.20
C ALA A 535 5.91 17.46 22.09
N ALA A 536 4.77 16.90 21.70
CA ALA A 536 4.08 15.83 22.40
C ALA A 536 3.79 14.65 21.46
N THR A 537 3.60 13.47 22.07
CA THR A 537 3.02 12.33 21.38
C THR A 537 1.53 12.26 21.73
N PRO A 538 0.62 12.53 20.78
CA PRO A 538 -0.81 12.52 21.04
C PRO A 538 -1.30 11.18 21.60
N ALA A 539 -2.32 11.23 22.43
CA ALA A 539 -3.04 10.03 22.85
C ALA A 539 -3.62 9.28 21.63
N ILE A 540 -3.75 7.96 21.75
CA ILE A 540 -4.16 7.07 20.64
C ILE A 540 -5.49 7.51 20.03
N GLY A 541 -6.49 7.86 20.86
CA GLY A 541 -7.79 8.32 20.36
C GLY A 541 -7.70 9.58 19.51
N TYR A 542 -6.86 10.54 19.93
CA TYR A 542 -6.62 11.75 19.15
C TYR A 542 -5.89 11.44 17.84
N ALA A 543 -4.85 10.60 17.89
CA ALA A 543 -4.12 10.16 16.70
C ALA A 543 -5.04 9.42 15.72
N ALA A 544 -5.91 8.54 16.20
CA ALA A 544 -6.89 7.81 15.41
C ALA A 544 -7.88 8.74 14.69
N ASN A 545 -8.35 9.79 15.37
CA ASN A 545 -9.19 10.81 14.75
C ASN A 545 -8.44 11.55 13.63
N MET A 546 -7.19 11.95 13.87
CA MET A 546 -6.37 12.62 12.86
C MET A 546 -6.10 11.71 11.64
N ILE A 547 -5.74 10.43 11.86
CA ILE A 547 -5.57 9.44 10.79
C ILE A 547 -6.88 9.30 9.99
N THR A 548 -8.02 9.26 10.66
CA THR A 548 -9.34 9.16 10.03
C THR A 548 -9.63 10.38 9.16
N LEU A 549 -9.39 11.58 9.67
CA LEU A 549 -9.57 12.82 8.91
C LEU A 549 -8.69 12.86 7.66
N VAL A 550 -7.41 12.50 7.78
CA VAL A 550 -6.48 12.42 6.63
C VAL A 550 -6.91 11.34 5.64
N THR A 551 -7.41 10.20 6.12
CA THR A 551 -7.92 9.12 5.27
C THR A 551 -9.15 9.58 4.49
N ILE A 552 -10.09 10.26 5.15
CA ILE A 552 -11.26 10.86 4.49
C ILE A 552 -10.81 11.89 3.45
N ALA A 553 -9.91 12.80 3.81
CA ALA A 553 -9.38 13.81 2.89
C ALA A 553 -8.72 13.18 1.65
N PHE A 554 -7.94 12.11 1.85
CA PHE A 554 -7.35 11.34 0.76
C PHE A 554 -8.41 10.78 -0.19
N PHE A 555 -9.42 10.08 0.32
CA PHE A 555 -10.47 9.51 -0.53
C PHE A 555 -11.34 10.58 -1.20
N LEU A 556 -11.61 11.72 -0.53
CA LEU A 556 -12.30 12.84 -1.16
C LEU A 556 -11.51 13.43 -2.33
N LEU A 557 -10.19 13.57 -2.18
CA LEU A 557 -9.32 14.03 -3.26
C LEU A 557 -9.25 13.01 -4.40
N VAL A 558 -9.15 11.71 -4.09
CA VAL A 558 -9.18 10.64 -5.09
C VAL A 558 -10.50 10.65 -5.87
N LEU A 559 -11.65 10.75 -5.18
CA LEU A 559 -12.96 10.86 -5.82
C LEU A 559 -13.06 12.12 -6.68
N PHE A 560 -12.53 13.25 -6.21
CA PHE A 560 -12.48 14.49 -6.97
C PHE A 560 -11.64 14.35 -8.25
N ILE A 561 -10.45 13.74 -8.16
CA ILE A 561 -9.57 13.48 -9.30
C ILE A 561 -10.26 12.55 -10.31
N PHE A 562 -10.91 11.49 -9.84
CA PHE A 562 -11.62 10.56 -10.71
C PHE A 562 -12.84 11.20 -11.38
N TRP A 563 -13.59 12.03 -10.65
CA TRP A 563 -14.69 12.81 -11.21
C TRP A 563 -14.19 13.79 -12.29
N LEU A 564 -13.11 14.51 -12.02
CA LEU A 564 -12.48 15.44 -12.98
C LEU A 564 -12.00 14.70 -14.23
N GLY A 565 -11.37 13.53 -14.06
CA GLY A 565 -10.95 12.67 -15.17
C GLY A 565 -12.12 12.18 -16.03
N GLY A 566 -13.25 11.82 -15.40
CA GLY A 566 -14.46 11.38 -16.10
C GLY A 566 -15.16 12.48 -16.90
N LEU A 567 -15.00 13.76 -16.53
CA LEU A 567 -15.49 14.88 -17.35
C LEU A 567 -14.75 14.99 -18.68
N GLY A 568 -13.45 14.68 -18.71
CA GLY A 568 -12.63 14.65 -19.92
C GLY A 568 -13.02 13.54 -20.88
N GLU A 569 -13.52 12.41 -20.39
CA GLU A 569 -14.00 11.28 -21.19
C GLU A 569 -15.31 11.63 -21.93
N LYS A 570 -16.23 12.33 -21.27
CA LYS A 570 -17.49 12.77 -21.88
C LYS A 570 -17.29 13.73 -23.07
N GLY A 571 -16.20 14.48 -23.08
CA GLY A 571 -15.85 15.39 -24.17
C GLY A 571 -15.00 14.78 -25.30
N ARG A 572 -14.44 13.56 -25.10
CA ARG A 572 -13.52 12.89 -26.05
C ARG A 572 -14.01 11.54 -26.56
N ALA A 573 -15.27 11.19 -26.28
CA ALA A 573 -15.89 9.95 -26.76
C ALA A 573 -15.83 9.75 -28.28
N GLU A 574 -15.43 10.77 -29.06
CA GLU A 574 -15.29 10.71 -30.52
C GLU A 574 -13.85 10.78 -31.06
N ALA A 575 -12.79 10.93 -30.24
CA ALA A 575 -11.45 11.23 -30.79
C ALA A 575 -10.35 10.19 -30.56
N HIS A 576 -10.16 9.62 -29.35
CA HIS A 576 -8.95 8.81 -29.05
C HIS A 576 -9.12 7.79 -27.91
N GLY A 577 -10.29 7.14 -27.79
CA GLY A 577 -10.45 6.08 -26.78
C GLY A 577 -9.84 4.76 -27.26
N HIS A 578 -8.85 4.20 -26.56
CA HIS A 578 -8.51 2.79 -26.74
C HIS A 578 -9.76 1.96 -26.48
N ALA A 579 -10.25 1.28 -27.53
CA ALA A 579 -11.48 0.53 -27.47
C ALA A 579 -11.42 -0.47 -26.32
N ALA A 580 -12.36 -0.33 -25.39
CA ALA A 580 -12.36 -1.13 -24.18
C ALA A 580 -12.66 -2.60 -24.57
N PRO A 581 -11.90 -3.60 -24.08
CA PRO A 581 -11.98 -4.99 -24.54
C PRO A 581 -13.31 -5.64 -24.14
N VAL A 582 -13.90 -6.47 -25.01
CA VAL A 582 -15.04 -7.29 -24.60
C VAL A 582 -14.54 -8.39 -23.65
N ILE A 583 -14.86 -8.25 -22.36
CA ILE A 583 -14.54 -9.28 -21.36
C ILE A 583 -15.69 -10.31 -21.35
N ALA A 584 -15.35 -11.58 -21.62
CA ALA A 584 -16.33 -12.67 -21.66
C ALA A 584 -17.16 -12.72 -20.37
N GLY A 585 -18.48 -12.61 -20.48
CA GLY A 585 -19.40 -12.54 -19.33
C GLY A 585 -20.52 -11.51 -19.49
N GLY A 586 -20.35 -10.50 -20.33
CA GLY A 586 -21.46 -9.68 -20.80
C GLY A 586 -22.38 -10.54 -21.66
N SER A 587 -23.61 -10.77 -21.22
CA SER A 587 -24.62 -11.47 -22.01
C SER A 587 -24.95 -10.67 -23.27
N GLY A 588 -24.21 -10.92 -24.35
CA GLY A 588 -24.72 -10.65 -25.69
C GLY A 588 -25.89 -11.60 -25.98
N PRO A 589 -26.93 -11.17 -26.72
CA PRO A 589 -27.98 -12.08 -27.14
C PRO A 589 -27.33 -13.23 -27.92
N MET A 590 -27.68 -14.47 -27.61
CA MET A 590 -27.40 -15.60 -28.49
C MET A 590 -28.18 -15.40 -29.79
N SER A 591 -27.66 -14.61 -30.74
CA SER A 591 -28.06 -14.73 -32.13
C SER A 591 -27.23 -15.87 -32.72
N GLY A 592 -27.85 -17.05 -32.74
CA GLY A 592 -27.39 -18.13 -33.58
C GLY A 592 -27.51 -17.72 -35.04
N GLU A 593 -26.43 -17.26 -35.63
CA GLU A 593 -26.23 -17.33 -37.09
C GLU A 593 -24.86 -17.92 -37.36
N SER A 594 -24.86 -19.22 -37.69
CA SER A 594 -23.75 -19.86 -38.37
C SER A 594 -23.54 -19.19 -39.72
N ARG A 595 -22.62 -18.24 -39.81
CA ARG A 595 -22.09 -17.82 -41.11
C ARG A 595 -21.06 -18.84 -41.55
N GLY A 596 -21.54 -19.73 -42.40
CA GLY A 596 -20.76 -20.72 -43.14
C GLY A 596 -19.61 -20.08 -43.90
N GLY A 597 -18.53 -20.84 -44.00
CA GLY A 597 -17.33 -20.45 -44.72
C GLY A 597 -17.61 -20.11 -46.17
N ARG A 598 -17.01 -19.02 -46.64
CA ARG A 598 -16.61 -18.86 -48.02
C ARG A 598 -15.21 -18.28 -48.04
N ASN A 599 -14.28 -19.12 -48.44
CA ASN A 599 -12.98 -18.74 -48.98
C ASN A 599 -13.22 -18.08 -50.35
N PRO A 600 -12.61 -16.93 -50.65
CA PRO A 600 -12.18 -16.71 -52.01
C PRO A 600 -10.74 -16.17 -52.11
N LEU A 601 -9.92 -16.99 -52.78
CA LEU A 601 -8.99 -16.64 -53.86
C LEU A 601 -7.63 -16.02 -53.44
N LEU A 602 -6.49 -16.65 -53.73
CA LEU A 602 -5.89 -16.84 -55.07
C LEU A 602 -5.96 -15.57 -55.92
N LYS A 603 -5.00 -14.67 -55.67
CA LYS A 603 -4.08 -14.12 -56.68
C LYS A 603 -2.86 -13.53 -55.98
#